data_AF-A0A1G7IMZ3-F1
#
_entry.id   AF-A0A1G7IMZ3-F1
#
_cell.length_a   1.000
_cell.length_b   1.000
_cell.length_c   1.000
_cell.angle_alpha   90.00
_cell.angle_beta   90.00
_cell.angle_gamma   90.00
#
_symmetry.space_group_name_H-M   'P 1'
#
loop_
_entity.id
_entity.type
_entity.pdbx_description
1 polymer ?
#
loop_
_entity_poly.entity_id
_entity_poly.type
_entity_poly.pdbx_seq_one_letter_code
_entity_poly.pdbx_strand_id
1 'polypeptide(L)'
;MPALEFFKDKERGVLDPKVFERAREVAEGLARGKLKSSQFRNYFAELRALENRFAQERRKEGEELAFARLVPQLELLKAKLFYNTRSQGPLRDAKEFVEFMEEALEAGKRSPKDFEAMMKYVEAVLAYFYAVGK
;
A
#
# COMPACT_ATOMS: atom_id res chain seq x y z
N MET A 1 -15.24 4.46 -7.50
CA MET A 1 -14.91 5.20 -6.25
C MET A 1 -13.98 6.34 -6.63
N PRO A 2 -14.03 7.50 -5.96
CA PRO A 2 -13.03 8.56 -6.16
C PRO A 2 -11.64 8.00 -5.89
N ALA A 3 -10.64 8.51 -6.62
CA ALA A 3 -9.26 8.05 -6.45
C ALA A 3 -8.75 8.38 -5.04
N LEU A 4 -7.95 7.50 -4.45
CA LEU A 4 -7.31 7.74 -3.16
C LEU A 4 -6.34 8.92 -3.27
N GLU A 5 -6.59 9.98 -2.51
CA GLU A 5 -5.76 11.17 -2.38
C GLU A 5 -5.26 11.27 -0.95
N PHE A 6 -3.94 11.40 -0.75
CA PHE A 6 -3.36 11.41 0.59
C PHE A 6 -3.22 12.80 1.21
N PHE A 7 -3.24 13.84 0.40
CA PHE A 7 -2.86 15.19 0.81
C PHE A 7 -4.06 16.14 0.74
N LYS A 8 -4.27 16.89 1.82
CA LYS A 8 -5.12 18.10 1.77
C LYS A 8 -4.37 19.30 1.20
N ASP A 9 -3.04 19.29 1.32
CA ASP A 9 -2.12 20.28 0.74
C ASP A 9 -0.83 19.57 0.32
N LYS A 10 -0.69 19.30 -0.98
CA LYS A 10 0.43 18.54 -1.54
C LYS A 10 1.72 19.34 -1.59
N GLU A 11 1.63 20.66 -1.78
CA GLU A 11 2.79 21.54 -1.84
C GLU A 11 3.49 21.58 -0.50
N ARG A 12 2.71 21.78 0.56
CA ARG A 12 3.20 21.81 1.96
C ARG A 12 3.40 20.42 2.57
N GLY A 13 3.03 19.36 1.84
CA GLY A 13 3.17 17.97 2.29
C GLY A 13 2.24 17.60 3.45
N VAL A 14 1.11 18.29 3.58
CA VAL A 14 0.16 18.07 4.67
C VAL A 14 -0.81 16.96 4.30
N LEU A 15 -0.69 15.83 4.99
CA LEU A 15 -1.59 14.69 4.85
C LEU A 15 -3.00 15.07 5.30
N ASP A 16 -4.01 14.48 4.65
CA ASP A 16 -5.40 14.57 5.08
C ASP A 16 -5.67 13.53 6.18
N PRO A 17 -5.95 13.95 7.44
CA PRO A 17 -6.26 13.02 8.53
C PRO A 17 -7.44 12.09 8.23
N LYS A 18 -8.40 12.54 7.40
CA LYS A 18 -9.59 11.74 7.04
C LYS A 18 -9.24 10.46 6.31
N VAL A 19 -8.12 10.46 5.57
CA VAL A 19 -7.61 9.25 4.91
C VAL A 19 -7.22 8.20 5.95
N PHE A 20 -6.62 8.63 7.06
CA PHE A 20 -6.21 7.73 8.14
C PHE A 20 -7.37 7.33 9.05
N GLU A 21 -8.45 8.12 9.12
CA GLU A 21 -9.71 7.69 9.74
C GLU A 21 -10.33 6.51 8.95
N ARG A 22 -10.33 6.60 7.61
CA ARG A 22 -10.76 5.50 6.72
C ARG A 22 -9.92 4.23 6.88
N ALA A 23 -8.67 4.33 7.36
CA ALA A 23 -7.81 3.16 7.55
C ALA A 23 -8.40 2.12 8.50
N ARG A 24 -9.12 2.58 9.53
CA ARG A 24 -9.81 1.70 10.48
C ARG A 24 -10.97 0.96 9.81
N GLU A 25 -11.82 1.67 9.06
CA GLU A 25 -12.96 1.08 8.35
C GLU A 25 -12.49 0.03 7.32
N VAL A 26 -11.42 0.33 6.58
CA VAL A 26 -10.81 -0.63 5.66
C VAL A 26 -10.34 -1.86 6.42
N ALA A 27 -9.59 -1.68 7.52
CA ALA A 27 -9.12 -2.80 8.33
C ALA A 27 -10.25 -3.69 8.86
N GLU A 28 -11.36 -3.10 9.31
CA GLU A 28 -12.56 -3.82 9.77
C GLU A 28 -13.25 -4.58 8.61
N GLY A 29 -13.26 -4.03 7.39
CA GLY A 29 -13.66 -4.77 6.17
C GLY A 29 -12.77 -6.00 5.94
N LEU A 30 -11.46 -5.78 5.88
CA LEU A 30 -10.47 -6.82 5.66
C LEU A 30 -10.55 -7.95 6.70
N ALA A 31 -10.78 -7.62 7.97
CA ALA A 31 -10.89 -8.58 9.07
C ALA A 31 -12.16 -9.45 9.01
N ARG A 32 -13.23 -8.95 8.39
CA ARG A 32 -14.46 -9.75 8.12
C ARG A 32 -14.28 -10.71 6.94
N GLY A 33 -13.30 -10.46 6.07
CA GLY A 33 -12.97 -11.30 4.93
C GLY A 33 -12.18 -12.56 5.29
N LYS A 34 -11.69 -13.27 4.27
CA LYS A 34 -10.84 -14.48 4.43
C LYS A 34 -9.34 -14.18 4.38
N LEU A 35 -8.94 -12.93 4.63
CA LEU A 35 -7.54 -12.53 4.61
C LEU A 35 -6.81 -13.07 5.84
N LYS A 36 -5.73 -13.83 5.63
CA LYS A 36 -4.85 -14.29 6.72
C LYS A 36 -3.84 -13.20 7.07
N SER A 37 -3.53 -13.04 8.36
CA SER A 37 -2.54 -12.05 8.80
C SER A 37 -1.16 -12.24 8.17
N SER A 38 -0.76 -13.48 7.88
CA SER A 38 0.50 -13.75 7.16
C SER A 38 0.48 -13.22 5.73
N GLN A 39 -0.66 -13.22 5.04
CA GLN A 39 -0.77 -12.70 3.68
C GLN A 39 -0.55 -11.19 3.67
N PHE A 40 -1.23 -10.46 4.54
CA PHE A 40 -1.04 -9.01 4.63
C PHE A 40 0.39 -8.68 5.05
N ARG A 41 0.93 -9.36 6.09
CA ARG A 41 2.30 -9.15 6.55
C ARG A 41 3.34 -9.35 5.45
N ASN A 42 3.21 -10.40 4.64
CA ASN A 42 4.16 -10.72 3.58
C ASN A 42 4.16 -9.62 2.51
N TYR A 43 2.98 -9.13 2.11
CA TYR A 43 2.88 -8.00 1.17
C TYR A 43 3.48 -6.72 1.74
N PHE A 44 3.19 -6.41 3.00
CA PHE A 44 3.77 -5.23 3.64
C PHE A 44 5.29 -5.33 3.81
N ALA A 45 5.82 -6.53 4.05
CA ALA A 45 7.26 -6.77 4.09
C ALA A 45 7.92 -6.53 2.71
N GLU A 46 7.28 -6.96 1.61
CA GLU A 46 7.75 -6.61 0.25
C GLU A 46 7.75 -5.09 0.03
N LEU A 47 6.68 -4.39 0.43
CA LEU A 47 6.62 -2.92 0.36
C LEU A 47 7.72 -2.23 1.19
N ARG A 48 7.97 -2.70 2.42
CA ARG A 48 9.06 -2.19 3.27
C ARG A 48 10.44 -2.41 2.64
N ALA A 49 10.64 -3.54 1.96
CA ALA A 49 11.89 -3.78 1.22
C ALA A 49 12.06 -2.78 0.06
N LEU A 50 10.99 -2.47 -0.66
CA LEU A 50 10.99 -1.46 -1.72
C LEU A 50 11.24 -0.05 -1.17
N GLU A 51 10.61 0.31 -0.06
CA GLU A 51 10.83 1.60 0.62
C GLU A 51 12.29 1.77 1.06
N ASN A 52 12.87 0.72 1.64
CA ASN A 52 14.29 0.72 2.02
C ASN A 52 15.22 0.89 0.81
N ARG A 53 14.92 0.19 -0.30
CA ARG A 53 15.68 0.33 -1.55
C ARG A 53 15.56 1.74 -2.11
N PHE A 54 14.35 2.29 -2.19
CA PHE A 54 14.10 3.66 -2.62
C PHE A 54 14.88 4.67 -1.77
N ALA A 55 14.86 4.53 -0.44
CA ALA A 55 15.60 5.41 0.46
C ALA A 55 17.13 5.35 0.24
N GLN A 56 17.67 4.16 -0.07
CA GLN A 56 19.08 3.98 -0.39
C GLN A 56 19.44 4.59 -1.75
N GLU A 57 18.65 4.33 -2.79
CA GLU A 57 18.86 4.86 -4.15
C GLU A 57 18.72 6.39 -4.15
N ARG A 58 17.72 6.94 -3.45
CA ARG A 58 17.51 8.39 -3.32
C ARG A 58 18.75 9.11 -2.80
N ARG A 59 19.45 8.50 -1.83
CA ARG A 59 20.69 9.07 -1.25
C ARG A 59 21.88 9.00 -2.20
N LYS A 60 21.92 8.02 -3.12
CA LYS A 60 23.05 7.77 -4.02
C LYS A 60 22.91 8.49 -5.36
N GLU A 61 21.70 8.52 -5.90
CA GLU A 61 21.43 8.86 -7.31
C GLU A 61 20.38 9.97 -7.47
N GLY A 62 19.80 10.45 -6.38
CA GLY A 62 18.74 11.47 -6.38
C GLY A 62 17.33 10.87 -6.39
N GLU A 63 16.36 11.68 -5.95
CA GLU A 63 14.97 11.24 -5.76
C GLU A 63 14.27 10.84 -7.06
N GLU A 64 14.49 11.60 -8.14
CA GLU A 64 13.85 11.37 -9.43
C GLU A 64 14.22 10.00 -10.02
N LEU A 65 15.52 9.69 -10.10
CA LEU A 65 15.99 8.42 -10.64
C LEU A 65 15.60 7.23 -9.75
N ALA A 66 15.70 7.38 -8.43
CA ALA A 66 15.26 6.36 -7.47
C ALA A 66 13.76 6.06 -7.60
N PHE A 67 12.93 7.11 -7.78
CA PHE A 67 11.50 6.94 -7.96
C PHE A 67 11.15 6.30 -9.31
N ALA A 68 11.82 6.72 -10.39
CA ALA A 68 11.66 6.11 -11.71
C ALA A 68 11.97 4.60 -11.70
N ARG A 69 12.93 4.15 -10.87
CA ARG A 69 13.25 2.73 -10.67
C ARG A 69 12.28 2.00 -9.74
N LEU A 70 11.66 2.71 -8.80
CA LEU A 70 10.65 2.16 -7.89
C LEU A 70 9.34 1.84 -8.62
N VAL A 71 8.88 2.72 -9.51
CA VAL A 71 7.57 2.58 -10.17
C VAL A 71 7.37 1.22 -10.86
N PRO A 72 8.30 0.70 -11.69
CA PRO A 72 8.17 -0.64 -12.27
C PRO A 72 8.09 -1.77 -11.23
N GLN A 73 8.71 -1.59 -10.07
CA GLN A 73 8.67 -2.58 -8.99
C GLN A 73 7.30 -2.58 -8.29
N LEU A 74 6.67 -1.41 -8.15
CA LEU A 74 5.28 -1.31 -7.68
C LEU A 74 4.30 -1.94 -8.67
N GLU A 75 4.49 -1.73 -9.98
CA GLU A 75 3.70 -2.40 -11.03
C GLU A 75 3.87 -3.92 -11.00
N LEU A 76 5.10 -4.40 -10.80
CA LEU A 76 5.35 -5.83 -10.63
C LEU A 76 4.66 -6.39 -9.38
N LEU A 77 4.67 -5.65 -8.27
CA LEU A 77 3.97 -6.05 -7.05
C LEU A 77 2.46 -6.09 -7.26
N LYS A 78 1.90 -5.14 -8.00
CA LYS A 78 0.50 -5.15 -8.46
C LYS A 78 0.21 -6.39 -9.31
N ALA A 79 1.06 -6.72 -10.28
CA ALA A 79 0.89 -7.93 -11.10
C ALA A 79 0.90 -9.21 -10.26
N LYS A 80 1.81 -9.30 -9.26
CA LYS A 80 1.84 -10.42 -8.29
C LYS A 80 0.55 -10.51 -7.47
N LEU A 81 0.00 -9.36 -7.04
CA LEU A 81 -1.29 -9.27 -6.34
C LEU A 81 -2.40 -9.94 -7.15
N PHE A 82 -2.55 -9.59 -8.43
CA PHE A 82 -3.52 -10.21 -9.33
C PHE A 82 -3.23 -11.68 -9.60
N TYR A 83 -1.98 -12.06 -9.82
CA TYR A 83 -1.63 -13.47 -10.01
C TYR A 83 -2.05 -14.34 -8.82
N ASN A 84 -1.94 -13.80 -7.61
CA ASN A 84 -2.32 -14.48 -6.38
C ASN A 84 -3.83 -14.64 -6.18
N THR A 85 -4.69 -14.06 -7.04
CA THR A 85 -6.15 -14.24 -7.00
C THR A 85 -6.66 -15.42 -7.84
N ARG A 86 -5.78 -16.09 -8.61
CA ARG A 86 -6.11 -17.30 -9.36
C ARG A 86 -6.78 -18.37 -8.47
N SER A 87 -7.45 -19.35 -9.08
CA SER A 87 -8.24 -20.38 -8.37
C SER A 87 -7.50 -21.11 -7.23
N GLN A 88 -6.20 -21.38 -7.39
CA GLN A 88 -5.32 -21.99 -6.38
C GLN A 88 -4.39 -20.98 -5.69
N GLY A 89 -4.65 -19.70 -5.87
CA GLY A 89 -3.85 -18.60 -5.33
C GLY A 89 -4.21 -18.28 -3.88
N PRO A 90 -3.26 -17.73 -3.12
CA PRO A 90 -3.48 -17.42 -1.71
C PRO A 90 -4.56 -16.34 -1.51
N LEU A 91 -4.78 -15.45 -2.47
CA LEU A 91 -5.72 -14.32 -2.38
C LEU A 91 -7.05 -14.56 -3.11
N ARG A 92 -7.35 -15.80 -3.52
CA ARG A 92 -8.57 -16.10 -4.31
C ARG A 92 -9.86 -15.58 -3.67
N ASP A 93 -9.93 -15.61 -2.34
CA ASP A 93 -11.10 -15.22 -1.55
C ASP A 93 -10.89 -13.87 -0.83
N ALA A 94 -9.81 -13.14 -1.12
CA ALA A 94 -9.40 -11.92 -0.43
C ALA A 94 -9.65 -10.66 -1.28
N LYS A 95 -10.85 -10.56 -1.87
CA LYS A 95 -11.19 -9.51 -2.85
C LYS A 95 -10.98 -8.08 -2.31
N GLU A 96 -11.49 -7.79 -1.12
CA GLU A 96 -11.35 -6.47 -0.50
C GLU A 96 -9.88 -6.08 -0.27
N PHE A 97 -9.03 -7.05 0.09
CA PHE A 97 -7.59 -6.81 0.24
C PHE A 97 -6.92 -6.46 -1.08
N VAL A 98 -7.30 -7.16 -2.16
CA VAL A 98 -6.77 -6.91 -3.50
C VAL A 98 -7.19 -5.53 -3.99
N GLU A 99 -8.48 -5.17 -3.84
CA GLU A 99 -8.99 -3.85 -4.21
C GLU A 99 -8.30 -2.73 -3.41
N PHE A 100 -8.13 -2.91 -2.10
CA PHE A 100 -7.40 -1.96 -1.24
C PHE A 100 -5.93 -1.79 -1.68
N MET A 101 -5.20 -2.89 -1.87
CA MET A 101 -3.79 -2.83 -2.25
C MET A 101 -3.61 -2.25 -3.65
N GLU A 102 -4.51 -2.54 -4.59
CA GLU A 102 -4.50 -1.91 -5.90
C GLU A 102 -4.71 -0.39 -5.80
N GLU A 103 -5.74 0.06 -5.09
CA GLU A 103 -6.03 1.49 -4.88
C GLU A 103 -4.83 2.21 -4.25
N ALA A 104 -4.21 1.59 -3.23
CA ALA A 104 -3.01 2.11 -2.57
C ALA A 104 -1.82 2.22 -3.53
N LEU A 105 -1.51 1.17 -4.29
CA LEU A 105 -0.39 1.15 -5.25
C LEU A 105 -0.57 2.17 -6.38
N GLU A 106 -1.80 2.31 -6.91
CA GLU A 106 -2.13 3.30 -7.93
C GLU A 106 -1.98 4.74 -7.43
N ALA A 107 -2.28 5.00 -6.15
CA ALA A 107 -2.05 6.30 -5.54
C ALA A 107 -0.55 6.54 -5.28
N GLY A 108 0.15 5.55 -4.72
CA GLY A 108 1.56 5.67 -4.33
C GLY A 108 2.51 5.89 -5.51
N LYS A 109 2.20 5.36 -6.69
CA LYS A 109 3.08 5.50 -7.88
C LYS A 109 3.07 6.88 -8.54
N ARG A 110 2.26 7.83 -8.05
CA ARG A 110 2.11 9.16 -8.68
C ARG A 110 3.27 10.10 -8.40
N SER A 111 3.89 10.01 -7.23
CA SER A 111 5.08 10.80 -6.87
C SER A 111 5.80 10.20 -5.67
N PRO A 112 7.06 10.59 -5.40
CA PRO A 112 7.78 10.18 -4.19
C PRO A 112 6.99 10.46 -2.91
N LYS A 113 6.35 11.64 -2.83
CA LYS A 113 5.51 12.03 -1.69
C LYS A 113 4.29 11.13 -1.54
N ASP A 114 3.64 10.76 -2.65
CA ASP A 114 2.48 9.85 -2.61
C ASP A 114 2.90 8.45 -2.18
N PHE A 115 4.08 7.95 -2.60
CA PHE A 115 4.60 6.66 -2.15
C PHE A 115 4.86 6.66 -0.63
N GLU A 116 5.52 7.69 -0.10
CA GLU A 116 5.74 7.81 1.33
C GLU A 116 4.45 7.97 2.14
N ALA A 117 3.40 8.56 1.56
CA ALA A 117 2.08 8.67 2.18
C ALA A 117 1.33 7.33 2.14
N MET A 118 1.38 6.63 1.01
CA MET A 118 0.86 5.28 0.83
C MET A 118 1.45 4.32 1.86
N MET A 119 2.77 4.35 2.08
CA MET A 119 3.42 3.50 3.09
C MET A 119 2.82 3.69 4.48
N LYS A 120 2.62 4.94 4.90
CA LYS A 120 1.98 5.26 6.19
C LYS A 120 0.53 4.79 6.25
N TYR A 121 -0.22 4.97 5.17
CA TYR A 121 -1.62 4.54 5.10
C TYR A 121 -1.76 3.02 5.18
N VAL A 122 -0.95 2.27 4.40
CA VAL A 122 -0.96 0.80 4.43
C VAL A 122 -0.54 0.28 5.80
N GLU A 123 0.46 0.92 6.44
CA GLU A 123 0.85 0.59 7.81
C GLU A 123 -0.27 0.83 8.82
N ALA A 124 -1.00 1.95 8.72
CA ALA A 124 -2.14 2.24 9.58
C ALA A 124 -3.25 1.18 9.43
N VAL A 125 -3.60 0.80 8.19
CA VAL A 125 -4.56 -0.28 7.92
C VAL A 125 -4.07 -1.60 8.51
N LEU A 126 -2.79 -1.94 8.33
CA LEU A 126 -2.20 -3.15 8.91
C LEU A 126 -2.30 -3.16 10.43
N ALA A 127 -1.96 -2.06 11.08
CA ALA A 127 -2.01 -1.93 12.54
C ALA A 127 -3.45 -2.11 13.07
N TYR A 128 -4.44 -1.45 12.46
CA TYR A 128 -5.84 -1.65 12.82
C TYR A 128 -6.32 -3.08 12.53
N PHE A 129 -5.90 -3.69 11.41
CA PHE A 129 -6.27 -5.06 11.06
C PHE A 129 -5.80 -6.06 12.12
N TYR A 130 -4.59 -5.89 12.65
CA TYR A 130 -4.09 -6.69 13.77
C TYR A 130 -4.79 -6.39 15.10
N ALA A 131 -5.26 -5.16 15.32
CA ALA A 131 -5.98 -4.79 16.52
C ALA A 131 -7.41 -5.38 16.55
N VAL A 132 -8.09 -5.42 15.39
CA VAL A 132 -9.45 -5.94 15.24
C VAL A 132 -9.49 -7.47 15.14
N GLY A 133 -8.43 -8.10 14.62
CA GLY A 133 -8.31 -9.56 14.54
C GLY A 133 -7.94 -10.26 15.84
N LYS A 134 -7.83 -9.52 16.96
CA LYS A 134 -7.72 -10.06 18.32
C LYS A 134 -9.09 -10.11 18.97
#